data_AF-A0A3B9D221-F1
#
_entry.id   AF-A0A3B9D221-F1
#
_cell.length_a   1.000
_cell.length_b   1.000
_cell.length_c   1.000
_cell.angle_alpha   90.00
_cell.angle_beta   90.00
_cell.angle_gamma   90.00
#
_symmetry.space_group_name_H-M   'P 1'
#
loop_
_entity.id
_entity.type
_entity.pdbx_description
1 polymer ?
#
loop_
_entity_poly.entity_id
_entity_poly.type
_entity_poly.pdbx_seq_one_letter_code
_entity_poly.pdbx_strand_id
1 'polypeptide(L)'
;LVRRDAEPFLYEYVETLCESVGAPIPEEISLDADVNASASFAGGPVGFLTGRMRLTIGLPLVHGLTVAQLTGIIVHELGHFTQGSGMQLSYIIRHITMWFANAAYGPASAGWWLQSNTYPPWIVRIVCMFGIRISHSFLVVLSMLTNVVSAAMSRQMEFDADRLEALYVGSEVFVQSSRRLRRLGLAQQMALHDLFQFKQEGRLVDDFPRLIAVNVDRIDRELDALVRKQSQEMETKWYSSHPGDPERFANARSVQEEPAFHLPDSMMKARASILFHDVSKVSRGATMELYRNKLGSEFRKSELHDIEDILERREAEKQAAEALERFMRVEIPILYPIPISEYATEVTSDHERMYEKLKHQRAET
;
A
#
# COMPACT_ATOMS: atom_id res chain seq x y z
N LEU A 1 -2.52 -2.18 -16.89
CA LEU A 1 -3.81 -2.69 -17.43
C LEU A 1 -3.63 -4.14 -17.85
N VAL A 2 -4.56 -5.01 -17.44
CA VAL A 2 -4.54 -6.43 -17.79
C VAL A 2 -5.50 -6.69 -18.92
N ARG A 3 -5.04 -7.39 -19.95
CA ARG A 3 -5.93 -7.78 -21.05
C ARG A 3 -6.73 -9.02 -20.66
N ARG A 4 -8.02 -9.06 -21.02
CA ARG A 4 -8.91 -10.19 -20.74
C ARG A 4 -8.38 -11.52 -21.29
N ASP A 5 -7.73 -11.53 -22.45
CA ASP A 5 -7.16 -12.73 -23.04
C ASP A 5 -5.95 -13.27 -22.28
N ALA A 6 -5.24 -12.41 -21.53
CA ALA A 6 -4.11 -12.82 -20.70
C ALA A 6 -4.53 -13.39 -19.35
N GLU A 7 -5.63 -12.89 -18.77
CA GLU A 7 -6.13 -13.32 -17.45
C GLU A 7 -7.66 -13.54 -17.48
N PRO A 8 -8.16 -14.52 -18.25
CA PRO A 8 -9.60 -14.70 -18.44
C PRO A 8 -10.33 -15.08 -17.14
N PHE A 9 -9.69 -15.89 -16.30
CA PHE A 9 -10.25 -16.33 -15.02
C PHE A 9 -10.46 -15.17 -14.05
N LEU A 10 -9.50 -14.22 -13.98
CA LEU A 10 -9.64 -13.03 -13.14
C LEU A 10 -10.84 -12.19 -13.57
N TYR A 11 -11.04 -12.01 -14.88
CA TYR A 11 -12.19 -11.26 -15.40
C TYR A 11 -13.51 -11.95 -15.06
N GLU A 12 -13.62 -13.25 -15.32
CA GLU A 12 -14.82 -14.04 -14.98
C GLU A 12 -15.12 -14.00 -13.48
N TYR A 13 -14.08 -14.08 -12.66
CA TYR A 13 -14.18 -13.98 -11.20
C TYR A 13 -14.77 -12.64 -10.76
N VAL A 14 -14.21 -11.54 -11.26
CA VAL A 14 -14.67 -10.18 -10.93
C VAL A 14 -16.08 -9.92 -11.48
N GLU A 15 -16.40 -10.40 -12.68
CA GLU A 15 -17.75 -10.31 -13.26
C GLU A 15 -18.79 -11.01 -12.39
N THR A 16 -18.49 -12.25 -11.96
CA THR A 16 -19.36 -13.01 -11.06
C THR A 16 -19.60 -12.26 -9.74
N LEU A 17 -18.56 -11.64 -9.17
CA LEU A 17 -18.71 -10.81 -7.98
C LEU A 17 -19.59 -9.58 -8.25
N CYS A 18 -19.36 -8.88 -9.37
CA CYS A 18 -20.16 -7.71 -9.74
C CYS A 18 -21.64 -8.07 -9.92
N GLU A 19 -21.93 -9.16 -10.62
CA GLU A 19 -23.30 -9.66 -10.83
C GLU A 19 -23.97 -10.01 -9.51
N SER A 20 -23.24 -10.69 -8.61
CA SER A 20 -23.79 -11.08 -7.31
C SER A 20 -24.10 -9.87 -6.42
N VAL A 21 -23.22 -8.87 -6.42
CA VAL A 21 -23.31 -7.66 -5.59
C VAL A 21 -24.28 -6.63 -6.21
N GLY A 22 -24.56 -6.73 -7.51
CA GLY A 22 -25.32 -5.73 -8.26
C GLY A 22 -24.49 -4.49 -8.65
N ALA A 23 -23.17 -4.64 -8.73
CA ALA A 23 -22.25 -3.58 -9.16
C ALA A 23 -22.07 -3.58 -10.69
N PRO A 24 -21.76 -2.42 -11.31
CA PRO A 24 -21.43 -2.38 -12.74
C PRO A 24 -20.16 -3.19 -13.02
N ILE A 25 -20.16 -3.93 -14.13
CA ILE A 25 -18.97 -4.67 -14.58
C ILE A 25 -17.86 -3.67 -14.96
N PRO A 26 -16.60 -3.86 -14.50
CA PRO A 26 -15.51 -2.96 -14.84
C PRO A 26 -15.16 -3.02 -16.33
N GLU A 27 -14.98 -1.86 -16.95
CA GLU A 27 -14.46 -1.75 -18.33
C GLU A 27 -13.02 -2.23 -18.41
N GLU A 28 -12.25 -2.01 -17.35
CA GLU A 28 -10.84 -2.38 -17.27
C GLU A 28 -10.43 -2.78 -15.85
N ILE A 29 -9.58 -3.82 -15.77
CA ILE A 29 -8.90 -4.21 -14.54
C ILE A 29 -7.44 -3.75 -14.64
N SER A 30 -7.03 -2.90 -13.70
CA SER A 30 -5.66 -2.43 -13.55
C SER A 30 -4.98 -3.14 -12.38
N LEU A 31 -3.68 -3.38 -12.51
CA LEU A 31 -2.86 -3.92 -11.45
C LEU A 31 -1.69 -2.99 -11.22
N ASP A 32 -1.34 -2.80 -9.95
CA ASP A 32 -0.22 -1.98 -9.54
C ASP A 32 0.58 -2.68 -8.42
N ALA A 33 1.66 -2.02 -8.00
CA ALA A 33 2.55 -2.50 -6.95
C ALA A 33 2.22 -1.93 -5.57
N ASP A 34 1.05 -1.31 -5.39
CA ASP A 34 0.63 -0.70 -4.14
C ASP A 34 -0.22 -1.67 -3.30
N VAL A 35 -0.16 -1.58 -1.98
CA VAL A 35 -1.04 -2.30 -1.06
C VAL A 35 -2.36 -1.55 -1.02
N ASN A 36 -3.12 -1.68 -2.10
CA ASN A 36 -4.40 -1.03 -2.25
C ASN A 36 -5.32 -1.83 -3.17
N ALA A 37 -6.62 -1.68 -2.96
CA ALA A 37 -7.62 -1.99 -3.97
C ALA A 37 -8.49 -0.75 -4.11
N SER A 38 -8.95 -0.44 -5.31
CA SER A 38 -9.88 0.67 -5.47
C SER A 38 -10.77 0.47 -6.68
N ALA A 39 -12.01 0.88 -6.55
CA ALA A 39 -12.90 1.06 -7.69
C ALA A 39 -13.03 2.57 -8.00
N SER A 40 -12.92 2.96 -9.27
CA SER A 40 -12.94 4.37 -9.69
C SER A 40 -13.62 4.55 -11.05
N PHE A 41 -13.97 5.78 -11.40
CA PHE A 41 -14.55 6.09 -12.70
C PHE A 41 -13.48 6.12 -13.80
N ALA A 42 -13.62 5.25 -14.80
CA ALA A 42 -12.67 5.10 -15.91
C ALA A 42 -12.63 6.36 -16.79
N GLY A 43 -11.45 6.98 -16.93
CA GLY A 43 -11.29 8.20 -17.72
C GLY A 43 -11.84 9.48 -17.05
N GLY A 44 -11.95 9.49 -15.72
CA GLY A 44 -12.23 10.70 -14.95
C GLY A 44 -13.68 11.20 -15.09
N PRO A 45 -13.92 12.52 -15.32
CA PRO A 45 -15.27 13.09 -15.39
C PRO A 45 -16.17 12.45 -16.48
N VAL A 46 -15.57 11.99 -17.58
CA VAL A 46 -16.31 11.28 -18.64
C VAL A 46 -16.76 9.91 -18.14
N GLY A 47 -15.90 9.20 -17.41
CA GLY A 47 -16.26 7.94 -16.73
C GLY A 47 -17.40 8.09 -15.75
N PHE A 48 -17.40 9.20 -14.99
CA PHE A 48 -18.47 9.54 -14.06
C PHE A 48 -19.82 9.68 -14.75
N LEU A 49 -19.87 10.40 -15.88
CA LEU A 49 -21.11 10.60 -16.67
C LEU A 49 -21.59 9.32 -17.36
N THR A 50 -20.66 8.45 -17.77
CA THR A 50 -20.95 7.22 -18.52
C THR A 50 -21.12 6.00 -17.61
N GLY A 51 -20.85 6.12 -16.31
CA GLY A 51 -20.90 5.01 -15.36
C GLY A 51 -19.80 3.96 -15.55
N ARG A 52 -18.73 4.28 -16.29
CA ARG A 52 -17.65 3.33 -16.59
C ARG A 52 -16.74 3.14 -15.38
N MET A 53 -16.58 1.91 -14.93
CA MET A 53 -15.80 1.55 -13.74
C MET A 53 -14.43 0.97 -14.13
N ARG A 54 -13.39 1.38 -13.41
CA ARG A 54 -12.05 0.77 -13.39
C ARG A 54 -11.85 0.15 -12.01
N LEU A 55 -11.52 -1.14 -11.97
CA LEU A 55 -11.07 -1.81 -10.76
C LEU A 55 -9.54 -1.90 -10.76
N THR A 56 -8.91 -1.40 -9.71
CA THR A 56 -7.46 -1.50 -9.52
C THR A 56 -7.18 -2.44 -8.36
N ILE A 57 -6.38 -3.48 -8.60
CA ILE A 57 -5.98 -4.45 -7.58
C ILE A 57 -4.46 -4.43 -7.41
N GLY A 58 -4.03 -4.13 -6.20
CA GLY A 58 -2.64 -4.19 -5.79
C GLY A 58 -2.13 -5.63 -5.74
N LEU A 59 -1.05 -5.91 -6.47
CA LEU A 59 -0.39 -7.21 -6.45
C LEU A 59 0.14 -7.64 -5.07
N PRO A 60 0.57 -6.73 -4.16
CA PRO A 60 0.89 -7.12 -2.80
C PRO A 60 -0.28 -7.78 -2.06
N LEU A 61 -1.54 -7.38 -2.36
CA LEU A 61 -2.73 -8.01 -1.81
C LEU A 61 -2.89 -9.44 -2.35
N VAL A 62 -2.68 -9.62 -3.65
CA VAL A 62 -2.77 -10.94 -4.31
C VAL A 62 -1.78 -11.94 -3.72
N HIS A 63 -0.54 -11.51 -3.44
CA HIS A 63 0.46 -12.36 -2.80
C HIS A 63 0.22 -12.52 -1.28
N GLY A 64 -0.28 -11.48 -0.62
CA GLY A 64 -0.35 -11.37 0.83
C GLY A 64 -1.63 -11.90 1.50
N LEU A 65 -2.70 -12.07 0.73
CA LEU A 65 -4.04 -12.43 1.20
C LEU A 65 -4.50 -13.81 0.71
N THR A 66 -5.47 -14.38 1.40
CA THR A 66 -6.24 -15.53 0.88
C THR A 66 -7.28 -15.07 -0.14
N VAL A 67 -7.85 -16.01 -0.90
CA VAL A 67 -8.97 -15.73 -1.80
C VAL A 67 -10.13 -15.09 -1.03
N ALA A 68 -10.51 -15.64 0.13
CA ALA A 68 -11.59 -15.07 0.94
C ALA A 68 -11.31 -13.61 1.34
N GLN A 69 -10.07 -13.31 1.75
CA GLN A 69 -9.69 -11.96 2.16
C GLN A 69 -9.68 -10.97 1.00
N LEU A 70 -9.10 -11.34 -0.15
CA LEU A 70 -9.10 -10.49 -1.34
C LEU A 70 -10.53 -10.27 -1.86
N THR A 71 -11.37 -11.30 -1.80
CA THR A 71 -12.79 -11.21 -2.19
C THR A 71 -13.52 -10.20 -1.33
N GLY A 72 -13.32 -10.25 -0.02
CA GLY A 72 -13.91 -9.29 0.90
C GLY A 72 -13.55 -7.85 0.53
N ILE A 73 -12.26 -7.59 0.28
CA ILE A 73 -11.78 -6.27 -0.14
C ILE A 73 -12.39 -5.86 -1.49
N ILE A 74 -12.45 -6.74 -2.48
CA ILE A 74 -13.06 -6.42 -3.78
C ILE A 74 -14.55 -6.10 -3.59
N VAL A 75 -15.28 -6.91 -2.80
CA VAL A 75 -16.71 -6.68 -2.50
C VAL A 75 -16.91 -5.34 -1.78
N HIS A 76 -16.02 -4.97 -0.85
CA HIS A 76 -16.03 -3.67 -0.19
C HIS A 76 -15.95 -2.52 -1.22
N GLU A 77 -14.97 -2.58 -2.12
CA GLU A 77 -14.78 -1.58 -3.17
C GLU A 77 -15.97 -1.52 -4.14
N LEU A 78 -16.55 -2.67 -4.49
CA LEU A 78 -17.77 -2.74 -5.30
C LEU A 78 -18.99 -2.18 -4.56
N GLY A 79 -19.04 -2.32 -3.23
CA GLY A 79 -20.07 -1.75 -2.38
C GLY A 79 -20.16 -0.23 -2.47
N HIS A 80 -19.04 0.45 -2.67
CA HIS A 80 -19.06 1.89 -2.94
C HIS A 80 -19.78 2.24 -4.25
N PHE A 81 -19.75 1.36 -5.25
CA PHE A 81 -20.44 1.58 -6.53
C PHE A 81 -21.92 1.22 -6.48
N THR A 82 -22.33 0.25 -5.67
CA THR A 82 -23.75 -0.09 -5.50
C THR A 82 -24.51 0.98 -4.72
N GLN A 83 -23.82 1.77 -3.90
CA GLN A 83 -24.38 2.93 -3.21
C GLN A 83 -24.76 4.09 -4.17
N GLY A 84 -24.52 3.94 -5.48
CA GLY A 84 -25.13 4.73 -6.56
C GLY A 84 -25.08 6.25 -6.35
N SER A 85 -26.25 6.85 -6.09
CA SER A 85 -26.40 8.30 -5.90
C SER A 85 -25.58 8.85 -4.72
N GLY A 86 -25.34 8.04 -3.68
CA GLY A 86 -24.50 8.43 -2.54
C GLY A 86 -23.05 8.65 -2.95
N MET A 87 -22.49 7.74 -3.75
CA MET A 87 -21.15 7.86 -4.31
C MET A 87 -21.04 9.05 -5.27
N GLN A 88 -22.06 9.25 -6.12
CA GLN A 88 -22.08 10.37 -7.05
C GLN A 88 -22.15 11.73 -6.34
N LEU A 89 -22.98 11.84 -5.31
CA LEU A 89 -23.09 13.03 -4.49
C LEU A 89 -21.79 13.31 -3.72
N SER A 90 -21.18 12.28 -3.13
CA SER A 90 -19.87 12.40 -2.48
C SER A 90 -18.77 12.88 -3.46
N TYR A 91 -18.78 12.38 -4.70
CA TYR A 91 -17.87 12.85 -5.75
C TYR A 91 -18.06 14.35 -6.03
N ILE A 92 -19.31 14.80 -6.18
CA ILE A 92 -19.66 16.20 -6.43
C ILE A 92 -19.25 17.09 -5.23
N ILE A 93 -19.60 16.69 -4.01
CA ILE A 93 -19.26 17.44 -2.79
C ILE A 93 -17.74 17.57 -2.65
N ARG A 94 -16.98 16.51 -2.94
CA ARG A 94 -15.50 16.56 -2.91
C ARG A 94 -14.94 17.51 -3.97
N HIS A 95 -15.49 17.53 -5.18
CA HIS A 95 -15.08 18.48 -6.22
C HIS A 95 -15.37 19.93 -5.83
N ILE A 96 -16.56 20.21 -5.29
CA ILE A 96 -16.93 21.53 -4.79
C ILE A 96 -16.01 21.95 -3.64
N THR A 97 -15.70 21.03 -2.73
CA THR A 97 -14.79 21.27 -1.59
C THR A 97 -13.38 21.60 -2.07
N MET A 98 -12.84 20.84 -3.03
CA MET A 98 -11.54 21.13 -3.64
C MET A 98 -11.54 22.48 -4.35
N TRP A 99 -12.62 22.84 -5.03
CA TRP A 99 -12.76 24.15 -5.66
C TRP A 99 -12.73 25.28 -4.62
N PHE A 100 -13.47 25.17 -3.51
CA PHE A 100 -13.42 26.14 -2.41
C PHE A 100 -12.03 26.25 -1.80
N ALA A 101 -11.36 25.11 -1.55
CA ALA A 101 -10.01 25.09 -1.01
C ALA A 101 -9.01 25.76 -1.98
N ASN A 102 -9.07 25.45 -3.27
CA ASN A 102 -8.22 26.07 -4.28
C ASN A 102 -8.51 27.58 -4.43
N ALA A 103 -9.77 28.01 -4.33
CA ALA A 103 -10.13 29.42 -4.33
C ALA A 103 -9.62 30.15 -3.06
N ALA A 104 -9.61 29.49 -1.91
CA ALA A 104 -9.16 30.05 -0.63
C ALA A 104 -7.64 30.06 -0.44
N TYR A 105 -6.92 29.07 -0.97
CA TYR A 105 -5.48 28.85 -0.70
C TYR A 105 -4.60 28.88 -1.95
N GLY A 106 -5.19 28.98 -3.15
CA GLY A 106 -4.45 28.89 -4.42
C GLY A 106 -3.57 30.11 -4.74
N PRO A 107 -2.49 29.91 -5.51
CA PRO A 107 -1.53 30.95 -5.88
C PRO A 107 -2.09 32.07 -6.77
N ALA A 108 -3.29 31.89 -7.33
CA ALA A 108 -3.98 32.85 -8.20
C ALA A 108 -4.96 33.79 -7.45
N SER A 109 -4.78 34.00 -6.15
CA SER A 109 -5.63 34.93 -5.41
C SER A 109 -5.39 36.36 -5.87
N ALA A 110 -6.45 37.16 -5.94
CA ALA A 110 -6.39 38.60 -6.24
C ALA A 110 -5.40 39.36 -5.34
N GLY A 111 -5.05 38.79 -4.17
CA GLY A 111 -4.03 39.31 -3.26
C GLY A 111 -2.62 39.30 -3.84
N TRP A 112 -2.25 38.27 -4.62
CA TRP A 112 -0.92 38.20 -5.26
C TRP A 112 -0.77 39.29 -6.33
N TRP A 113 -1.79 39.48 -7.18
CA TRP A 113 -1.83 40.57 -8.15
C TRP A 113 -1.77 41.95 -7.48
N LEU A 114 -2.50 42.14 -6.37
CA LEU A 114 -2.53 43.41 -5.62
C LEU A 114 -1.19 43.72 -4.93
N GLN A 115 -0.41 42.70 -4.58
CA GLN A 115 0.89 42.86 -3.92
C GLN A 115 2.03 43.11 -4.92
N SER A 116 1.91 42.59 -6.14
CA SER A 116 2.90 42.74 -7.22
C SER A 116 2.68 44.01 -8.10
N ASN A 117 1.58 44.74 -7.93
CA ASN A 117 1.29 45.97 -8.68
C ASN A 117 1.37 47.23 -7.79
N THR A 118 2.11 48.24 -8.26
CA THR A 118 2.29 49.54 -7.56
C THR A 118 1.14 50.53 -7.82
N TYR A 119 0.19 50.18 -8.70
CA TYR A 119 -0.80 51.12 -9.25
C TYR A 119 -1.90 51.62 -8.29
N PRO A 120 -2.51 50.83 -7.39
CA PRO A 120 -3.59 51.36 -6.55
C PRO A 120 -3.03 52.17 -5.36
N PRO A 121 -3.64 53.33 -5.03
CA PRO A 121 -3.32 54.07 -3.80
C PRO A 121 -3.44 53.20 -2.55
N TRP A 122 -2.66 53.50 -1.52
CA TRP A 122 -2.55 52.68 -0.30
C TRP A 122 -3.90 52.41 0.38
N ILE A 123 -4.84 53.36 0.35
CA ILE A 123 -6.20 53.20 0.91
C ILE A 123 -7.00 52.16 0.12
N VAL A 124 -7.01 52.24 -1.21
CA VAL A 124 -7.69 51.27 -2.09
C VAL A 124 -7.11 49.87 -1.87
N ARG A 125 -5.79 49.79 -1.72
CA ARG A 125 -5.10 48.53 -1.42
C ARG A 125 -5.53 47.94 -0.07
N ILE A 126 -5.65 48.73 0.99
CA ILE A 126 -6.15 48.26 2.30
C ILE A 126 -7.58 47.74 2.18
N VAL A 127 -8.48 48.48 1.50
CA VAL A 127 -9.88 48.08 1.31
C VAL A 127 -9.98 46.77 0.52
N CYS A 128 -9.24 46.65 -0.59
CA CYS A 128 -9.19 45.43 -1.38
C CYS A 128 -8.60 44.25 -0.57
N MET A 129 -7.52 44.46 0.18
CA MET A 129 -6.95 43.42 1.05
C MET A 129 -7.93 42.94 2.11
N PHE A 130 -8.70 43.86 2.70
CA PHE A 130 -9.72 43.51 3.69
C PHE A 130 -10.87 42.72 3.06
N GLY A 131 -11.36 43.16 1.89
CA GLY A 131 -12.38 42.42 1.13
C GLY A 131 -11.92 41.03 0.72
N ILE A 132 -10.69 40.90 0.21
CA ILE A 132 -10.08 39.60 -0.12
C ILE A 132 -10.00 38.71 1.12
N ARG A 133 -9.58 39.25 2.27
CA ARG A 133 -9.54 38.49 3.53
C ARG A 133 -10.90 38.01 3.98
N ILE A 134 -11.94 38.84 3.89
CA ILE A 134 -13.30 38.43 4.23
C ILE A 134 -13.76 37.30 3.30
N SER A 135 -13.55 37.46 1.99
CA SER A 135 -13.90 36.43 1.01
C SER A 135 -13.15 35.12 1.25
N HIS A 136 -11.85 35.16 1.52
CA HIS A 136 -11.06 33.98 1.87
C HIS A 136 -11.58 33.32 3.14
N SER A 137 -11.80 34.08 4.21
CA SER A 137 -12.35 33.56 5.46
C SER A 137 -13.70 32.88 5.25
N PHE A 138 -14.56 33.46 4.42
CA PHE A 138 -15.84 32.86 4.06
C PHE A 138 -15.67 31.53 3.30
N LEU A 139 -14.78 31.47 2.30
CA LEU A 139 -14.49 30.24 1.54
C LEU A 139 -13.85 29.16 2.40
N VAL A 140 -13.00 29.52 3.37
CA VAL A 140 -12.42 28.59 4.33
C VAL A 140 -13.51 27.99 5.22
N VAL A 141 -14.41 28.81 5.77
CA VAL A 141 -15.53 28.32 6.58
C VAL A 141 -16.42 27.39 5.76
N LEU A 142 -16.73 27.75 4.51
CA LEU A 142 -17.55 26.92 3.65
C LEU A 142 -16.86 25.59 3.32
N SER A 143 -15.55 25.61 3.03
CA SER A 143 -14.73 24.40 2.85
C SER A 143 -14.71 23.52 4.10
N MET A 144 -14.60 24.11 5.30
CA MET A 144 -14.68 23.34 6.54
C MET A 144 -16.04 22.66 6.70
N LEU A 145 -17.14 23.39 6.44
CA LEU A 145 -18.50 22.83 6.53
C LEU A 145 -18.72 21.70 5.51
N THR A 146 -18.30 21.87 4.26
CA THR A 146 -18.44 20.82 3.25
C THR A 146 -17.57 19.60 3.58
N ASN A 147 -16.38 19.79 4.14
CA ASN A 147 -15.53 18.69 4.62
C ASN A 147 -16.21 17.90 5.75
N VAL A 148 -16.89 18.56 6.70
CA VAL A 148 -17.63 17.85 7.77
C VAL A 148 -18.73 16.97 7.20
N VAL A 149 -19.56 17.53 6.31
CA VAL A 149 -20.65 16.79 5.68
C VAL A 149 -20.10 15.64 4.84
N SER A 150 -19.06 15.90 4.05
CA SER A 150 -18.38 14.88 3.24
C SER A 150 -17.80 13.77 4.11
N ALA A 151 -17.20 14.09 5.26
CA ALA A 151 -16.65 13.11 6.19
C ALA A 151 -17.74 12.24 6.80
N ALA A 152 -18.86 12.83 7.23
CA ALA A 152 -20.00 12.07 7.76
C ALA A 152 -20.61 11.11 6.73
N MET A 153 -20.79 11.57 5.49
CA MET A 153 -21.27 10.71 4.40
C MET A 153 -20.28 9.58 4.10
N SER A 154 -18.98 9.89 4.01
CA SER A 154 -17.93 8.90 3.78
C SER A 154 -17.93 7.80 4.85
N ARG A 155 -18.09 8.17 6.13
CA ARG A 155 -18.18 7.17 7.21
C ARG A 155 -19.39 6.24 7.07
N GLN A 156 -20.54 6.77 6.68
CA GLN A 156 -21.73 5.94 6.46
C GLN A 156 -21.51 4.97 5.28
N MET A 157 -20.93 5.46 4.18
CA MET A 157 -20.59 4.64 3.01
C MET A 157 -19.62 3.50 3.36
N GLU A 158 -18.63 3.76 4.21
CA GLU A 158 -17.69 2.75 4.73
C GLU A 158 -18.41 1.69 5.58
N PHE A 159 -19.31 2.09 6.48
CA PHE A 159 -20.07 1.12 7.28
C PHE A 159 -20.98 0.24 6.42
N ASP A 160 -21.58 0.80 5.37
CA ASP A 160 -22.44 0.04 4.48
C ASP A 160 -21.62 -0.92 3.59
N ALA A 161 -20.41 -0.51 3.17
CA ALA A 161 -19.47 -1.38 2.48
C ALA A 161 -18.91 -2.50 3.39
N ASP A 162 -18.61 -2.20 4.65
CA ASP A 162 -18.19 -3.18 5.67
C ASP A 162 -19.26 -4.25 5.91
N ARG A 163 -20.54 -3.85 5.96
CA ARG A 163 -21.66 -4.79 6.09
C ARG A 163 -21.76 -5.70 4.88
N LEU A 164 -21.62 -5.14 3.68
CA LEU A 164 -21.64 -5.93 2.45
C LEU A 164 -20.49 -6.93 2.40
N GLU A 165 -19.27 -6.50 2.74
CA GLU A 165 -18.13 -7.42 2.85
C GLU A 165 -18.40 -8.53 3.87
N ALA A 166 -18.88 -8.18 5.08
CA ALA A 166 -19.21 -9.15 6.12
C ALA A 166 -20.32 -10.13 5.70
N LEU A 167 -21.32 -9.67 4.92
CA LEU A 167 -22.36 -10.53 4.33
C LEU A 167 -21.79 -11.53 3.31
N TYR A 168 -20.71 -11.19 2.61
CA TYR A 168 -20.16 -12.05 1.56
C TYR A 168 -19.13 -13.05 2.08
N VAL A 169 -18.21 -12.61 2.93
CA VAL A 169 -17.08 -13.44 3.38
C VAL A 169 -17.10 -13.74 4.88
N GLY A 170 -18.04 -13.15 5.63
CA GLY A 170 -18.13 -13.27 7.08
C GLY A 170 -17.36 -12.17 7.82
N SER A 171 -17.90 -11.75 8.96
CA SER A 171 -17.33 -10.67 9.78
C SER A 171 -15.94 -10.99 10.33
N GLU A 172 -15.63 -12.26 10.61
CA GLU A 172 -14.28 -12.65 11.06
C GLU A 172 -13.25 -12.61 9.94
N VAL A 173 -13.64 -12.93 8.69
CA VAL A 173 -12.75 -12.76 7.53
C VAL A 173 -12.49 -11.28 7.31
N PHE A 174 -13.51 -10.41 7.39
CA PHE A 174 -13.34 -8.96 7.34
C PHE A 174 -12.30 -8.45 8.36
N VAL A 175 -12.46 -8.79 9.65
CA VAL A 175 -11.52 -8.37 10.70
C VAL A 175 -10.10 -8.86 10.42
N GLN A 176 -9.95 -10.09 9.92
CA GLN A 176 -8.65 -10.63 9.52
C GLN A 176 -8.05 -9.89 8.32
N SER A 177 -8.85 -9.63 7.29
CA SER A 177 -8.49 -8.84 6.10
C SER A 177 -8.00 -7.45 6.49
N SER A 178 -8.76 -6.69 7.29
CA SER A 178 -8.37 -5.33 7.67
C SER A 178 -7.06 -5.30 8.48
N ARG A 179 -6.85 -6.28 9.36
CA ARG A 179 -5.59 -6.41 10.11
C ARG A 179 -4.42 -6.76 9.20
N ARG A 180 -4.63 -7.70 8.27
CA ARG A 180 -3.60 -8.12 7.32
C ARG A 180 -3.25 -6.99 6.36
N LEU A 181 -4.23 -6.21 5.92
CA LEU A 181 -4.05 -5.02 5.07
C LEU A 181 -3.15 -3.98 5.73
N ARG A 182 -3.36 -3.68 7.04
CA ARG A 182 -2.49 -2.78 7.80
C ARG A 182 -1.04 -3.25 7.85
N ARG A 183 -0.82 -4.54 8.08
CA ARG A 183 0.53 -5.13 8.07
C ARG A 183 1.18 -5.05 6.70
N LEU A 184 0.44 -5.36 5.64
CA LEU A 184 0.90 -5.19 4.27
C LEU A 184 1.29 -3.72 4.00
N GLY A 185 0.46 -2.76 4.44
CA GLY A 185 0.73 -1.34 4.28
C GLY A 185 2.02 -0.91 4.97
N LEU A 186 2.24 -1.37 6.21
CA LEU A 186 3.51 -1.14 6.91
C LEU A 186 4.69 -1.77 6.18
N ALA A 187 4.58 -3.03 5.74
CA ALA A 187 5.65 -3.71 5.01
C ALA A 187 6.00 -3.00 3.69
N GLN A 188 5.00 -2.46 2.98
CA GLN A 188 5.23 -1.63 1.80
C GLN A 188 5.94 -0.33 2.16
N GLN A 189 5.52 0.36 3.23
CA GLN A 189 6.18 1.60 3.66
C GLN A 189 7.66 1.36 3.96
N MET A 190 7.98 0.28 4.68
CA MET A 190 9.36 -0.12 4.96
C MET A 190 10.12 -0.46 3.66
N ALA A 191 9.54 -1.28 2.78
CA ALA A 191 10.18 -1.66 1.52
C ALA A 191 10.42 -0.47 0.58
N LEU A 192 9.52 0.52 0.57
CA LEU A 192 9.68 1.76 -0.20
C LEU A 192 10.71 2.70 0.43
N HIS A 193 10.75 2.78 1.76
CA HIS A 193 11.77 3.56 2.47
C HIS A 193 13.18 3.05 2.16
N ASP A 194 13.35 1.72 2.12
CA ASP A 194 14.65 1.08 1.87
C ASP A 194 15.00 0.97 0.37
N LEU A 195 14.09 1.38 -0.53
CA LEU A 195 14.25 1.20 -1.97
C LEU A 195 15.52 1.85 -2.53
N PHE A 196 15.86 3.06 -2.09
CA PHE A 196 17.08 3.74 -2.52
C PHE A 196 18.35 3.04 -2.00
N GLN A 197 18.30 2.49 -0.79
CA GLN A 197 19.40 1.71 -0.24
C GLN A 197 19.58 0.41 -1.02
N PHE A 198 18.51 -0.33 -1.31
CA PHE A 198 18.57 -1.55 -2.13
C PHE A 198 19.15 -1.26 -3.51
N LYS A 199 18.86 -0.09 -4.09
CA LYS A 199 19.49 0.33 -5.33
C LYS A 199 20.99 0.57 -5.18
N GLN A 200 21.41 1.34 -4.17
CA GLN A 200 22.84 1.63 -3.95
C GLN A 200 23.66 0.37 -3.71
N GLU A 201 23.06 -0.61 -3.03
CA GLU A 201 23.67 -1.91 -2.74
C GLU A 201 23.58 -2.90 -3.92
N GLY A 202 22.86 -2.57 -5.00
CA GLY A 202 22.64 -3.47 -6.13
C GLY A 202 21.81 -4.71 -5.75
N ARG A 203 20.74 -4.52 -5.00
CA ARG A 203 19.85 -5.58 -4.44
C ARG A 203 18.39 -5.40 -4.85
N LEU A 204 18.13 -4.73 -5.98
CA LEU A 204 16.75 -4.56 -6.46
C LEU A 204 16.18 -5.92 -6.85
N VAL A 205 15.00 -6.24 -6.33
CA VAL A 205 14.27 -7.47 -6.66
C VAL A 205 13.49 -7.30 -7.95
N ASP A 206 13.34 -8.37 -8.72
CA ASP A 206 12.50 -8.39 -9.91
C ASP A 206 11.00 -8.44 -9.61
N ASP A 207 10.60 -8.85 -8.39
CA ASP A 207 9.22 -8.96 -7.92
C ASP A 207 9.00 -8.22 -6.58
N PHE A 208 8.82 -6.90 -6.65
CA PHE A 208 8.65 -6.05 -5.47
C PHE A 208 7.33 -6.32 -4.70
N PRO A 209 6.17 -6.55 -5.35
CA PRO A 209 4.95 -6.93 -4.64
C PRO A 209 5.08 -8.21 -3.82
N ARG A 210 5.76 -9.23 -4.35
CA ARG A 210 6.02 -10.47 -3.61
C ARG A 210 6.97 -10.24 -2.44
N LEU A 211 7.97 -9.36 -2.59
CA LEU A 211 8.85 -8.97 -1.48
C LEU A 211 8.05 -8.38 -0.31
N ILE A 212 7.09 -7.50 -0.59
CA ILE A 212 6.19 -6.93 0.44
C ILE A 212 5.45 -8.05 1.17
N ALA A 213 4.81 -8.95 0.43
CA ALA A 213 4.02 -10.03 1.02
C ALA A 213 4.85 -10.99 1.89
N VAL A 214 6.10 -11.28 1.50
CA VAL A 214 7.02 -12.12 2.29
C VAL A 214 7.49 -11.39 3.55
N ASN A 215 7.75 -10.09 3.45
CA ASN A 215 8.19 -9.29 4.60
C ASN A 215 7.11 -9.13 5.67
N VAL A 216 5.82 -9.18 5.30
CA VAL A 216 4.71 -9.12 6.28
C VAL A 216 4.78 -10.23 7.33
N ASP A 217 5.12 -11.45 6.92
CA ASP A 217 5.21 -12.59 7.84
C ASP A 217 6.44 -12.52 8.75
N ARG A 218 7.32 -11.53 8.52
CA ARG A 218 8.59 -11.31 9.20
C ARG A 218 8.63 -9.97 9.95
N ILE A 219 7.52 -9.24 10.03
CA ILE A 219 7.43 -8.01 10.84
C ILE A 219 7.78 -8.34 12.29
N ASP A 220 8.65 -7.51 12.88
CA ASP A 220 9.07 -7.65 14.27
C ASP A 220 7.86 -7.68 15.23
N ARG A 221 7.95 -8.47 16.31
CA ARG A 221 6.81 -8.66 17.24
C ARG A 221 6.41 -7.37 17.93
N GLU A 222 7.37 -6.50 18.27
CA GLU A 222 7.07 -5.21 18.89
C GLU A 222 6.36 -4.30 17.89
N LEU A 223 6.81 -4.30 16.63
CA LEU A 223 6.20 -3.51 15.58
C LEU A 223 4.78 -4.00 15.24
N ASP A 224 4.54 -5.31 15.19
CA ASP A 224 3.18 -5.86 15.05
C ASP A 224 2.29 -5.47 16.24
N ALA A 225 2.83 -5.48 17.46
CA ALA A 225 2.10 -5.05 18.64
C ALA A 225 1.71 -3.56 18.56
N LEU A 226 2.60 -2.70 18.07
CA LEU A 226 2.32 -1.29 17.83
C LEU A 226 1.22 -1.08 16.80
N VAL A 227 1.26 -1.79 15.66
CA VAL A 227 0.21 -1.72 14.63
C VAL A 227 -1.15 -2.14 15.19
N ARG A 228 -1.19 -3.22 15.98
CA ARG A 228 -2.42 -3.67 16.64
C ARG A 228 -2.93 -2.65 17.64
N LYS A 229 -2.05 -2.08 18.46
CA LYS A 229 -2.41 -1.05 19.44
C LYS A 229 -2.99 0.18 18.75
N GLN A 230 -2.32 0.67 17.70
CA GLN A 230 -2.80 1.79 16.91
C GLN A 230 -4.18 1.52 16.30
N SER A 231 -4.40 0.31 15.78
CA SER A 231 -5.71 -0.11 15.26
C SER A 231 -6.80 -0.11 16.34
N GLN A 232 -6.49 -0.59 17.55
CA GLN A 232 -7.43 -0.65 18.67
C GLN A 232 -7.77 0.73 19.26
N GLU A 233 -6.80 1.63 19.27
CA GLU A 233 -6.92 2.98 19.83
C GLU A 233 -7.36 4.01 18.75
N MET A 234 -7.66 3.56 17.53
CA MET A 234 -8.04 4.47 16.45
C MET A 234 -9.45 5.03 16.68
N GLU A 235 -9.50 6.28 17.14
CA GLU A 235 -10.75 7.00 17.40
C GLU A 235 -11.31 7.66 16.13
N THR A 236 -12.63 7.56 15.95
CA THR A 236 -13.35 8.32 14.93
C THR A 236 -13.52 9.76 15.39
N LYS A 237 -12.87 10.70 14.69
CA LYS A 237 -13.06 12.13 14.91
C LYS A 237 -14.14 12.67 13.99
N TRP A 238 -14.73 13.81 14.35
CA TRP A 238 -15.81 14.42 13.55
C TRP A 238 -15.41 14.74 12.10
N TYR A 239 -14.12 15.03 11.86
CA TYR A 239 -13.54 15.31 10.55
C TYR A 239 -12.91 14.07 9.87
N SER A 240 -12.95 12.89 10.49
CA SER A 240 -12.39 11.67 9.88
C SER A 240 -13.28 11.19 8.73
N SER A 241 -12.71 11.02 7.55
CA SER A 241 -13.40 10.44 6.38
C SER A 241 -13.59 8.93 6.50
N HIS A 242 -12.72 8.26 7.26
CA HIS A 242 -12.82 6.83 7.56
C HIS A 242 -13.09 6.65 9.07
N PRO A 243 -14.02 5.75 9.44
CA PRO A 243 -14.25 5.40 10.82
C PRO A 243 -13.08 4.61 11.42
N GLY A 244 -12.93 4.68 12.73
CA GLY A 244 -11.99 3.90 13.52
C GLY A 244 -12.26 2.40 13.39
N ASP A 245 -11.20 1.59 13.50
CA ASP A 245 -11.32 0.14 13.35
C ASP A 245 -12.23 -0.51 14.39
N PRO A 246 -12.25 -0.07 15.66
CA PRO A 246 -13.16 -0.65 16.64
C PRO A 246 -14.63 -0.52 16.21
N GLU A 247 -15.01 0.64 15.67
CA GLU A 247 -16.36 0.88 15.16
C GLU A 247 -16.66 0.05 13.92
N ARG A 248 -15.70 -0.01 12.97
CA ARG A 248 -15.84 -0.86 11.76
C ARG A 248 -16.00 -2.34 12.11
N PHE A 249 -15.17 -2.85 13.01
CA PHE A 249 -15.24 -4.24 13.48
C PHE A 249 -16.54 -4.53 14.21
N ALA A 250 -17.04 -3.60 15.02
CA ALA A 250 -18.34 -3.74 15.68
C ALA A 250 -19.49 -3.75 14.65
N ASN A 251 -19.44 -2.86 13.66
CA ASN A 251 -20.42 -2.78 12.59
C ASN A 251 -20.45 -4.07 11.74
N ALA A 252 -19.29 -4.58 11.31
CA ALA A 252 -19.21 -5.84 10.57
C ALA A 252 -19.73 -7.04 11.40
N ARG A 253 -19.41 -7.11 12.70
CA ARG A 253 -19.89 -8.18 13.60
C ARG A 253 -21.38 -8.10 13.94
N SER A 254 -22.03 -6.97 13.66
CA SER A 254 -23.49 -6.86 13.81
C SER A 254 -24.24 -7.65 12.73
N VAL A 255 -23.57 -8.02 11.64
CA VAL A 255 -24.10 -8.91 10.61
C VAL A 255 -24.06 -10.35 11.12
N GLN A 256 -25.23 -10.95 11.31
CA GLN A 256 -25.41 -12.32 11.84
C GLN A 256 -25.92 -13.31 10.78
N GLU A 257 -25.66 -13.03 9.50
CA GLU A 257 -26.09 -13.87 8.39
C GLU A 257 -24.96 -14.82 7.95
N GLU A 258 -25.33 -15.95 7.36
CA GLU A 258 -24.35 -16.84 6.74
C GLU A 258 -23.74 -16.15 5.50
N PRO A 259 -22.44 -16.34 5.23
CA PRO A 259 -21.78 -15.73 4.09
C PRO A 259 -22.48 -16.09 2.77
N ALA A 260 -22.90 -15.11 1.98
CA ALA A 260 -23.60 -15.34 0.72
C ALA A 260 -22.70 -15.99 -0.35
N PHE A 261 -21.39 -15.75 -0.28
CA PHE A 261 -20.44 -16.21 -1.29
C PHE A 261 -19.79 -17.52 -0.86
N HIS A 262 -20.13 -18.60 -1.58
CA HIS A 262 -19.64 -19.94 -1.31
C HIS A 262 -18.72 -20.41 -2.43
N LEU A 263 -17.42 -20.50 -2.11
CA LEU A 263 -16.46 -21.30 -2.86
C LEU A 263 -16.01 -22.49 -2.02
N PRO A 264 -15.44 -23.55 -2.61
CA PRO A 264 -14.87 -24.64 -1.84
C PRO A 264 -13.89 -24.10 -0.78
N ASP A 265 -13.99 -24.63 0.43
CA ASP A 265 -13.17 -24.23 1.58
C ASP A 265 -11.66 -24.22 1.27
N SER A 266 -11.20 -25.16 0.45
CA SER A 266 -9.82 -25.26 -0.01
C SER A 266 -9.41 -24.06 -0.85
N MET A 267 -10.30 -23.54 -1.70
CA MET A 267 -10.08 -22.37 -2.53
C MET A 267 -10.13 -21.09 -1.70
N MET A 268 -11.11 -20.94 -0.80
CA MET A 268 -11.23 -19.77 0.07
C MET A 268 -9.99 -19.53 0.95
N LYS A 269 -9.35 -20.62 1.39
CA LYS A 269 -8.12 -20.59 2.22
C LYS A 269 -6.83 -20.51 1.40
N ALA A 270 -6.88 -20.76 0.08
CA ALA A 270 -5.72 -20.63 -0.79
C ALA A 270 -5.27 -19.18 -0.92
N ARG A 271 -4.00 -18.97 -1.30
CA ARG A 271 -3.48 -17.63 -1.63
C ARG A 271 -4.23 -17.08 -2.85
N ALA A 272 -4.53 -15.79 -2.82
CA ALA A 272 -5.28 -15.14 -3.89
C ALA A 272 -4.56 -15.15 -5.25
N SER A 273 -3.25 -15.43 -5.27
CA SER A 273 -2.48 -15.72 -6.48
C SER A 273 -3.08 -16.82 -7.37
N ILE A 274 -3.89 -17.73 -6.82
CA ILE A 274 -4.59 -18.76 -7.62
C ILE A 274 -5.61 -18.18 -8.61
N LEU A 275 -6.02 -16.92 -8.42
CA LEU A 275 -6.93 -16.22 -9.34
C LEU A 275 -6.24 -15.74 -10.62
N PHE A 276 -4.93 -15.95 -10.75
CA PHE A 276 -4.11 -15.50 -11.86
C PHE A 276 -3.48 -16.70 -12.55
N HIS A 277 -3.33 -16.62 -13.87
CA HIS A 277 -2.62 -17.63 -14.63
C HIS A 277 -1.12 -17.62 -14.33
N ASP A 278 -0.50 -16.43 -14.29
CA ASP A 278 0.91 -16.25 -13.93
C ASP A 278 1.11 -14.93 -13.16
N VAL A 279 0.84 -14.99 -11.85
CA VAL A 279 0.97 -13.81 -10.96
C VAL A 279 2.38 -13.23 -10.98
N SER A 280 3.42 -14.07 -11.09
CA SER A 280 4.83 -13.63 -11.03
C SER A 280 5.20 -12.80 -12.26
N LYS A 281 4.75 -13.21 -13.45
CA LYS A 281 4.96 -12.42 -14.68
C LYS A 281 4.31 -11.05 -14.58
N VAL A 282 3.08 -10.99 -14.09
CA VAL A 282 2.33 -9.75 -13.92
C VAL A 282 2.98 -8.86 -12.85
N SER A 283 3.43 -9.46 -11.75
CA SER A 283 4.11 -8.77 -10.65
C SER A 283 5.45 -8.17 -11.05
N ARG A 284 6.26 -8.90 -11.84
CA ARG A 284 7.50 -8.40 -12.46
C ARG A 284 7.22 -7.21 -13.38
N GLY A 285 6.10 -7.24 -14.11
CA GLY A 285 5.64 -6.13 -14.94
C GLY A 285 5.34 -4.87 -14.12
N ALA A 286 4.58 -5.00 -13.04
CA ALA A 286 4.27 -3.87 -12.14
C ALA A 286 5.50 -3.34 -11.40
N THR A 287 6.43 -4.22 -11.03
CA THR A 287 7.71 -3.85 -10.42
C THR A 287 8.52 -2.94 -11.34
N MET A 288 8.58 -3.27 -12.63
CA MET A 288 9.24 -2.46 -13.65
C MET A 288 8.64 -1.05 -13.75
N GLU A 289 7.32 -0.94 -13.70
CA GLU A 289 6.61 0.34 -13.75
C GLU A 289 6.87 1.16 -12.47
N LEU A 290 6.78 0.54 -11.30
CA LEU A 290 7.10 1.16 -10.02
C LEU A 290 8.52 1.73 -10.02
N TYR A 291 9.52 0.95 -10.41
CA TYR A 291 10.91 1.39 -10.39
C TYR A 291 11.17 2.51 -11.38
N ARG A 292 10.59 2.46 -12.59
CA ARG A 292 10.68 3.60 -13.53
C ARG A 292 10.06 4.86 -12.94
N ASN A 293 8.94 4.76 -12.25
CA ASN A 293 8.26 5.90 -11.65
C ASN A 293 9.01 6.47 -10.43
N LYS A 294 9.63 5.61 -9.60
CA LYS A 294 10.31 6.02 -8.36
C LYS A 294 11.77 6.41 -8.56
N LEU A 295 12.48 5.72 -9.45
CA LEU A 295 13.92 5.87 -9.67
C LEU A 295 14.26 6.61 -10.97
N GLY A 296 13.30 6.81 -11.86
CA GLY A 296 13.47 7.59 -13.09
C GLY A 296 14.57 7.05 -14.00
N SER A 297 15.42 7.96 -14.48
CA SER A 297 16.53 7.67 -15.41
C SER A 297 17.64 6.81 -14.82
N GLU A 298 17.71 6.68 -13.51
CA GLU A 298 18.78 5.97 -12.83
C GLU A 298 18.53 4.45 -12.70
N PHE A 299 17.39 3.94 -13.17
CA PHE A 299 17.06 2.52 -13.06
C PHE A 299 17.48 1.73 -14.31
N ARG A 300 18.18 0.60 -14.11
CA ARG A 300 18.50 -0.34 -15.20
C ARG A 300 17.98 -1.73 -14.90
N LYS A 301 17.37 -2.37 -15.91
CA LYS A 301 16.83 -3.74 -15.79
C LYS A 301 17.88 -4.79 -15.41
N SER A 302 19.15 -4.57 -15.75
CA SER A 302 20.26 -5.47 -15.38
C SER A 302 20.58 -5.49 -13.89
N GLU A 303 20.07 -4.54 -13.11
CA GLU A 303 20.26 -4.43 -11.66
C GLU A 303 19.23 -5.27 -10.88
N LEU A 304 18.31 -5.93 -11.58
CA LEU A 304 17.29 -6.78 -10.99
C LEU A 304 17.83 -8.17 -10.69
N HIS A 305 17.59 -8.63 -9.48
CA HIS A 305 17.86 -9.96 -8.99
C HIS A 305 16.56 -10.75 -8.84
N ASP A 306 16.63 -12.05 -9.08
CA ASP A 306 15.50 -12.92 -8.79
C ASP A 306 15.18 -12.86 -7.28
N ILE A 307 13.90 -12.66 -6.95
CA ILE A 307 13.46 -12.61 -5.58
C ILE A 307 13.81 -13.89 -4.80
N GLU A 308 13.74 -15.07 -5.43
CA GLU A 308 14.06 -16.33 -4.75
C GLU A 308 15.52 -16.36 -4.31
N ASP A 309 16.44 -15.94 -5.18
CA ASP A 309 17.87 -15.86 -4.85
C ASP A 309 18.12 -14.92 -3.65
N ILE A 310 17.41 -13.80 -3.58
CA ILE A 310 17.53 -12.84 -2.47
C ILE A 310 16.95 -13.43 -1.17
N LEU A 311 15.81 -14.10 -1.24
CA LEU A 311 15.17 -14.71 -0.09
C LEU A 311 16.00 -15.88 0.47
N GLU A 312 16.55 -16.73 -0.39
CA GLU A 312 17.45 -17.84 -0.01
C GLU A 312 18.74 -17.32 0.64
N ARG A 313 19.40 -16.32 0.05
CA ARG A 313 20.62 -15.73 0.62
C ARG A 313 20.37 -15.14 2.02
N ARG A 314 19.28 -14.39 2.18
CA ARG A 314 18.93 -13.81 3.49
C ARG A 314 18.59 -14.87 4.52
N GLU A 315 17.93 -15.96 4.12
CA GLU A 315 17.65 -17.08 5.03
C GLU A 315 18.94 -17.76 5.48
N ALA A 316 19.89 -17.98 4.55
CA ALA A 316 21.21 -18.51 4.87
C ALA A 316 22.01 -17.58 5.82
N GLU A 317 22.00 -16.26 5.57
CA GLU A 317 22.63 -15.26 6.44
C GLU A 317 22.03 -15.28 7.85
N LYS A 318 20.70 -15.36 7.96
CA LYS A 318 20.00 -15.45 9.24
C LYS A 318 20.36 -16.73 9.99
N GLN A 319 20.34 -17.88 9.32
CA GLN A 319 20.73 -19.16 9.93
C GLN A 319 22.19 -19.14 10.38
N ALA A 320 23.08 -18.50 9.62
CA ALA A 320 24.47 -18.30 10.00
C ALA A 320 24.60 -17.39 11.23
N ALA A 321 23.83 -16.30 11.31
CA ALA A 321 23.80 -15.41 12.46
C ALA A 321 23.27 -16.11 13.72
N GLU A 322 22.17 -16.86 13.62
CA GLU A 322 21.63 -17.67 14.73
C GLU A 322 22.59 -18.80 15.14
N ALA A 323 23.30 -19.42 14.19
CA ALA A 323 24.34 -20.40 14.48
C ALA A 323 25.52 -19.75 15.22
N LEU A 324 25.96 -18.56 14.78
CA LEU A 324 27.01 -17.79 15.42
C LEU A 324 26.61 -17.38 16.85
N GLU A 325 25.39 -16.89 17.06
CA GLU A 325 24.87 -16.53 18.37
C GLU A 325 24.83 -17.74 19.32
N ARG A 326 24.30 -18.88 18.83
CA ARG A 326 24.30 -20.15 19.60
C ARG A 326 25.70 -20.62 19.98
N PHE A 327 26.67 -20.46 19.08
CA PHE A 327 28.04 -20.91 19.29
C PHE A 327 28.84 -19.96 20.19
N MET A 328 28.70 -18.65 19.98
CA MET A 328 29.52 -17.63 20.63
C MET A 328 29.04 -17.30 22.05
N ARG A 329 27.75 -17.48 22.39
CA ARG A 329 27.15 -17.22 23.73
C ARG A 329 27.57 -15.88 24.39
N VAL A 330 28.06 -14.92 23.61
CA VAL A 330 28.54 -13.62 24.05
C VAL A 330 27.96 -12.60 23.09
N GLU A 331 27.35 -11.54 23.61
CA GLU A 331 26.97 -10.37 22.82
C GLU A 331 28.23 -9.82 22.15
N ILE A 332 28.36 -10.00 20.84
CA ILE A 332 29.44 -9.35 20.07
C ILE A 332 29.03 -7.88 19.98
N PRO A 333 29.73 -6.95 20.66
CA PRO A 333 29.39 -5.54 20.56
C PRO A 333 29.61 -5.09 19.12
N ILE A 334 28.60 -4.45 18.53
CA ILE A 334 28.61 -3.96 17.13
C ILE A 334 29.82 -3.04 16.83
N LEU A 335 30.43 -2.46 17.87
CA LEU A 335 31.56 -1.54 17.80
C LEU A 335 32.91 -2.14 18.23
N TYR A 336 33.02 -3.46 18.43
CA TYR A 336 34.33 -4.07 18.67
C TYR A 336 35.03 -4.36 17.33
N PRO A 337 36.19 -3.73 17.03
CA PRO A 337 36.96 -4.13 15.87
C PRO A 337 37.31 -5.61 16.01
N ILE A 338 37.07 -6.38 14.95
CA ILE A 338 37.52 -7.77 14.86
C ILE A 338 39.02 -7.74 15.20
N PRO A 339 39.50 -8.46 16.22
CA PRO A 339 40.90 -8.47 16.57
C PRO A 339 41.65 -9.26 15.49
N ILE A 340 41.93 -8.57 14.38
CA ILE A 340 42.89 -9.01 13.39
C ILE A 340 44.24 -8.86 14.09
N SER A 341 44.98 -9.96 14.27
CA SER A 341 46.31 -9.85 14.88
C SER A 341 47.17 -8.92 14.02
N GLU A 342 48.06 -8.16 14.65
CA GLU A 342 48.97 -7.22 13.97
C GLU A 342 49.80 -7.91 12.84
N TYR A 343 49.94 -9.23 12.94
CA TYR A 343 50.59 -10.09 11.95
C TYR A 343 49.75 -10.40 10.70
N ALA A 344 48.43 -10.20 10.73
CA ALA A 344 47.54 -10.46 9.59
C ALA A 344 47.42 -9.29 8.61
N THR A 345 48.02 -8.14 8.94
CA THR A 345 48.12 -6.97 8.04
C THR A 345 49.35 -6.97 7.13
N GLU A 346 50.33 -7.86 7.37
CA GLU A 346 51.46 -8.02 6.45
C GLU A 346 51.02 -8.89 5.26
N VAL A 347 50.86 -8.26 4.09
CA VAL A 347 50.70 -8.98 2.82
C VAL A 347 51.94 -9.86 2.63
N THR A 348 51.78 -11.16 2.86
CA THR A 348 52.90 -12.10 2.70
C THR A 348 53.21 -12.19 1.21
N SER A 349 54.35 -11.63 0.79
CA SER A 349 54.78 -11.61 -0.62
C SER A 349 55.21 -12.97 -1.16
N ASP A 350 55.26 -13.99 -0.30
CA ASP A 350 55.72 -15.34 -0.63
C ASP A 350 54.70 -16.39 -0.17
N HIS A 351 53.67 -16.56 -1.01
CA HIS A 351 52.54 -17.46 -0.75
C HIS A 351 52.95 -18.94 -0.71
N GLU A 352 53.99 -19.33 -1.47
CA GLU A 352 54.51 -20.71 -1.49
C GLU A 352 55.15 -21.10 -0.15
N ARG A 353 55.90 -20.18 0.44
CA ARG A 353 56.57 -20.42 1.73
C ARG A 353 55.57 -20.55 2.88
N MET A 354 54.46 -19.80 2.84
CA MET A 354 53.38 -19.93 3.83
C MET A 354 52.64 -21.27 3.69
N TYR A 355 52.39 -21.71 2.45
CA TYR A 355 51.75 -22.99 2.16
C TYR A 355 52.57 -24.18 2.67
N GLU A 356 53.88 -24.22 2.42
CA GLU A 356 54.75 -25.27 2.94
C GLU A 356 54.85 -25.27 4.47
N LYS A 357 54.84 -24.09 5.10
CA LYS A 357 54.84 -23.96 6.57
C LYS A 357 53.56 -24.53 7.20
N LEU A 358 52.40 -24.27 6.59
CA LEU A 358 51.12 -24.84 7.02
C LEU A 358 51.07 -26.36 6.81
N LYS A 359 51.67 -26.84 5.73
CA LYS A 359 51.76 -28.28 5.42
C LYS A 359 52.63 -29.02 6.45
N HIS A 360 53.73 -28.40 6.87
CA HIS A 360 54.61 -28.96 7.91
C HIS A 360 53.96 -28.96 9.29
N GLN A 361 53.26 -27.88 9.68
CA GLN A 361 52.54 -27.84 10.96
C GLN A 361 51.40 -28.86 11.04
N ARG A 362 50.70 -29.12 9.93
CA ARG A 362 49.68 -30.18 9.85
C ARG A 362 50.24 -31.60 9.91
N ALA A 363 51.53 -31.80 9.67
CA ALA A 363 52.17 -33.11 9.80
C ALA A 363 52.67 -33.38 11.24
N GLU A 364 52.75 -32.35 12.08
CA GLU A 364 53.18 -32.43 13.48
C GLU A 364 52.01 -32.47 14.48
N THR A 365 50.77 -32.43 13.98
CA THR A 365 49.53 -32.67 14.75
C THR A 365 48.91 -33.98 14.30
#